data_AF-A0A7Y9HZ64-F1
#
_entry.id   AF-A0A7Y9HZ64-F1
#
_cell.length_a   1.000
_cell.length_b   1.000
_cell.length_c   1.000
_cell.angle_alpha   90.00
_cell.angle_beta   90.00
_cell.angle_gamma   90.00
#
_symmetry.space_group_name_H-M   'P 1'
#
loop_
_entity.id
_entity.type
_entity.pdbx_description
1 polymer ?
#
loop_
_entity_poly.entity_id
_entity_poly.type
_entity_poly.pdbx_seq_one_letter_code
_entity_poly.pdbx_strand_id
1 'polypeptide(L)'
;MPSQGNLTIINALPNTNIQITCDSNNWNCCDAPQPGTDLGSLKPYTSLLYPCFRKGGHGCDGNQGVWTLDILGNSLSLGTQPFQIDGDGNIDFNGSNTGAFTSYLVNSGSNNVIWIILPVIS
;
A
#
# COMPACT_ATOMS: atom_id res chain seq x y z
N MET A 1 13.43 -15.09 -8.92
CA MET A 1 13.76 -13.66 -9.12
C MET A 1 12.74 -12.82 -8.36
N PRO A 2 13.10 -11.64 -7.84
CA PRO A 2 12.11 -10.75 -7.23
C PRO A 2 11.07 -10.35 -8.28
N SER A 3 9.79 -10.39 -7.90
CA SER A 3 8.68 -9.91 -8.74
C SER A 3 8.36 -8.47 -8.38
N GLN A 4 8.00 -7.67 -9.38
CA GLN A 4 7.69 -6.25 -9.22
C GLN A 4 6.24 -5.98 -9.56
N GLY A 5 5.60 -5.20 -8.68
CA GLY A 5 4.32 -4.54 -8.90
C GLY A 5 4.43 -3.04 -8.67
N ASN A 6 3.52 -2.28 -9.24
CA ASN A 6 3.46 -0.83 -9.13
C ASN A 6 2.14 -0.43 -8.47
N LEU A 7 2.24 0.28 -7.35
CA LEU A 7 1.12 0.80 -6.59
C LEU A 7 1.05 2.32 -6.80
N THR A 8 0.03 2.78 -7.54
CA THR A 8 -0.30 4.21 -7.59
C THR A 8 -1.24 4.52 -6.43
N ILE A 9 -0.84 5.41 -5.53
CA ILE A 9 -1.65 5.82 -4.38
C ILE A 9 -2.27 7.17 -4.70
N ILE A 10 -3.59 7.29 -4.55
CA ILE A 10 -4.34 8.53 -4.75
C ILE A 10 -4.96 8.94 -3.42
N ASN A 11 -4.63 10.15 -2.98
CA ASN A 11 -5.32 10.79 -1.87
C ASN A 11 -6.58 11.49 -2.40
N ALA A 12 -7.76 10.89 -2.26
CA ALA A 12 -9.03 11.53 -2.61
C ALA A 12 -9.76 12.14 -1.40
N LEU A 13 -9.05 12.37 -0.28
CA LEU A 13 -9.57 13.11 0.86
C LEU A 13 -9.55 14.64 0.54
N PRO A 14 -10.70 15.34 0.60
CA PRO A 14 -10.81 16.73 0.12
C PRO A 14 -9.92 17.75 0.83
N ASN A 15 -9.71 17.57 2.13
CA ASN A 15 -9.12 18.61 3.00
C ASN A 15 -7.98 18.05 3.87
N THR A 16 -7.47 16.87 3.55
CA THR A 16 -6.52 16.16 4.40
C THR A 16 -5.27 15.87 3.60
N ASN A 17 -4.14 16.47 4.00
CA ASN A 17 -2.83 15.98 3.58
C ASN A 17 -2.58 14.66 4.30
N ILE A 18 -2.08 13.66 3.59
CA ILE A 18 -1.70 12.38 4.17
C ILE A 18 -0.21 12.15 4.03
N GLN A 19 0.37 11.46 5.00
CA GLN A 19 1.68 10.82 4.92
C GLN A 19 1.44 9.31 4.95
N ILE A 20 2.19 8.57 4.12
CA ILE A 20 2.05 7.13 3.99
C ILE A 20 3.35 6.47 4.44
N THR A 21 3.27 5.61 5.44
CA THR A 21 4.42 4.86 5.95
C THR A 21 4.14 3.37 5.92
N CYS A 22 5.17 2.56 5.70
CA CYS A 22 5.06 1.11 5.85
C CYS A 22 5.19 0.73 7.32
N ASP A 23 4.14 0.14 7.88
CA ASP A 23 4.17 -0.45 9.22
C ASP A 23 5.00 -1.75 9.21
N SER A 24 5.48 -2.10 10.40
CA SER A 24 6.12 -3.37 10.72
C SER A 24 5.16 -4.53 10.93
N ASN A 25 3.87 -4.28 11.19
CA ASN A 25 2.91 -5.34 11.46
C ASN A 25 2.61 -6.17 10.20
N ASN A 26 2.62 -7.50 10.39
CA ASN A 26 2.34 -8.51 9.37
C ASN A 26 3.23 -8.44 8.11
N TRP A 27 4.40 -7.82 8.22
CA TRP A 27 5.33 -7.73 7.10
C TRP A 27 6.04 -9.06 6.83
N ASN A 28 6.06 -9.51 5.57
CA ASN A 28 6.87 -10.66 5.14
C ASN A 28 7.27 -10.55 3.66
N CYS A 29 8.30 -11.31 3.26
CA CYS A 29 8.64 -11.61 1.86
C CYS A 29 8.60 -10.45 0.86
N CYS A 30 8.92 -9.23 1.31
CA CYS A 30 9.07 -8.05 0.47
C CYS A 30 10.54 -7.59 0.46
N ASP A 31 10.97 -7.03 -0.66
CA ASP A 31 12.16 -6.18 -0.76
C ASP A 31 11.77 -4.70 -0.75
N ALA A 32 10.54 -4.37 -1.17
CA ALA A 32 9.91 -3.08 -0.89
C ALA A 32 8.37 -3.19 -0.86
N PRO A 33 7.67 -2.37 -0.04
CA PRO A 33 8.25 -1.45 0.95
C PRO A 33 8.88 -2.21 2.13
N GLN A 34 9.89 -1.61 2.78
CA GLN A 34 10.46 -2.13 4.04
C GLN A 34 9.74 -1.50 5.24
N PRO A 35 9.62 -2.19 6.39
CA PRO A 35 9.09 -1.61 7.61
C PRO A 35 9.76 -0.27 7.97
N GLY A 36 8.98 0.72 8.34
CA GLY A 36 9.42 2.07 8.68
C GLY A 36 9.72 2.99 7.48
N THR A 37 9.58 2.49 6.24
CA THR A 37 9.78 3.32 5.05
C THR A 37 8.68 4.39 4.95
N ASP A 38 9.08 5.64 4.78
CA ASP A 38 8.18 6.72 4.33
C ASP A 38 8.04 6.65 2.81
N LEU A 39 6.82 6.39 2.33
CA LEU A 39 6.51 6.35 0.90
C LEU A 39 6.29 7.77 0.35
N GLY A 40 6.03 8.74 1.22
CA GLY A 40 5.84 10.14 0.90
C GLY A 40 4.52 10.72 1.41
N SER A 41 4.37 12.03 1.18
CA SER A 41 3.17 12.78 1.54
C SER A 41 2.37 13.22 0.31
N LEU A 42 1.05 13.11 0.38
CA LEU A 42 0.12 13.50 -0.66
C LEU A 42 -0.81 14.62 -0.18
N LYS A 43 -0.88 15.69 -0.96
CA LYS A 43 -1.94 16.70 -0.84
C LYS A 43 -3.28 16.13 -1.33
N PRO A 44 -4.42 16.72 -0.96
CA PRO A 44 -5.71 16.40 -1.55
C PRO A 44 -5.66 16.30 -3.07
N TYR A 45 -6.24 15.23 -3.61
CA TYR A 45 -6.38 14.92 -5.04
C TYR A 45 -5.07 14.78 -5.81
N THR A 46 -3.98 14.45 -5.11
CA THR A 46 -2.69 14.12 -5.73
C THR A 46 -2.39 12.64 -5.62
N SER A 47 -1.40 12.19 -6.39
CA SER A 47 -0.98 10.79 -6.43
C SER A 47 0.54 10.63 -6.35
N LEU A 48 0.96 9.44 -5.93
CA LEU A 48 2.33 8.97 -6.04
C LEU A 48 2.34 7.57 -6.65
N LEU A 49 3.43 7.23 -7.35
CA LEU A 49 3.71 5.90 -7.84
C LEU A 49 4.79 5.27 -6.97
N TYR A 50 4.53 4.10 -6.40
CA TYR A 50 5.47 3.36 -5.58
C TYR A 50 5.70 1.95 -6.14
N PRO A 51 6.94 1.56 -6.48
CA PRO A 51 7.26 0.20 -6.88
C PRO A 51 7.36 -0.70 -5.65
N CYS A 52 6.62 -1.81 -5.66
CA CYS A 52 6.67 -2.87 -4.67
C CYS A 52 7.43 -4.07 -5.21
N PHE A 53 8.23 -4.72 -4.38
CA PHE A 53 9.04 -5.86 -4.77
C PHE A 53 8.79 -7.02 -3.81
N ARG A 54 8.41 -8.18 -4.36
CA ARG A 54 8.41 -9.43 -3.61
C ARG A 54 9.82 -10.00 -3.57
N LYS A 55 10.25 -10.44 -2.40
CA LYS A 55 11.49 -11.18 -2.22
C LYS A 55 11.35 -12.59 -2.80
N GLY A 56 12.25 -12.98 -3.69
CA GLY A 56 12.39 -14.37 -4.16
C GLY A 56 13.50 -15.11 -3.40
N GLY A 57 13.41 -16.43 -3.29
CA GLY A 57 14.37 -17.23 -2.53
C GLY A 57 14.20 -17.11 -1.01
N HIS A 58 15.15 -17.65 -0.25
CA HIS A 58 15.23 -17.50 1.22
C HIS A 58 13.96 -17.92 2.00
N GLY A 59 13.24 -18.94 1.52
CA GLY A 59 11.98 -19.40 2.12
C GLY A 59 10.75 -18.58 1.72
N CYS A 60 10.91 -17.59 0.85
CA CYS A 60 9.80 -16.82 0.27
C CYS A 60 9.26 -17.44 -1.03
N ASP A 61 9.89 -18.46 -1.59
CA ASP A 61 9.36 -19.15 -2.77
C ASP A 61 8.02 -19.82 -2.44
N GLY A 62 6.99 -19.55 -3.24
CA GLY A 62 5.62 -20.01 -2.99
C GLY A 62 4.82 -19.17 -1.99
N ASN A 63 5.44 -18.20 -1.34
CA ASN A 63 4.77 -17.29 -0.40
C ASN A 63 4.51 -15.91 -1.03
N GLN A 64 3.41 -15.29 -0.60
CA GLN A 64 3.11 -13.89 -0.90
C GLN A 64 4.04 -12.98 -0.10
N GLY A 65 4.41 -11.83 -0.67
CA GLY A 65 4.94 -10.72 0.12
C GLY A 65 3.79 -9.94 0.72
N VAL A 66 3.86 -9.57 1.98
CA VAL A 66 2.80 -8.88 2.72
C VAL A 66 3.38 -7.65 3.39
N TRP A 67 2.64 -6.55 3.37
CA TRP A 67 2.98 -5.33 4.10
C TRP A 67 1.72 -4.58 4.50
N THR A 68 1.84 -3.68 5.46
CA THR A 68 0.75 -2.80 5.89
C THR A 68 1.18 -1.35 5.67
N LEU A 69 0.30 -0.54 5.06
CA LEU A 69 0.51 0.90 4.95
C LEU A 69 -0.31 1.63 6.00
N ASP A 70 0.36 2.44 6.81
CA ASP A 70 -0.23 3.39 7.74
C ASP A 70 -0.49 4.71 7.02
N ILE A 71 -1.69 5.25 7.23
CA ILE A 71 -2.09 6.56 6.71
C ILE A 71 -2.17 7.54 7.87
N LEU A 72 -1.33 8.57 7.83
CA LEU A 72 -1.26 9.61 8.84
C LEU A 72 -1.82 10.93 8.28
N GLY A 73 -2.78 11.55 8.99
CA GLY A 73 -3.30 12.88 8.68
C GLY A 73 -2.86 13.85 9.78
N ASN A 74 -2.04 14.85 9.44
CA ASN A 74 -1.46 15.78 10.41
C ASN A 74 -0.81 15.07 11.62
N SER A 75 -0.04 14.01 11.36
CA SER A 75 0.64 13.17 12.38
C SER A 75 -0.27 12.34 13.29
N LEU A 76 -1.58 12.27 13.01
CA LEU A 76 -2.51 11.36 13.66
C LEU A 76 -2.84 10.19 12.73
N SER A 77 -2.90 8.97 13.27
CA SER A 77 -3.30 7.80 12.49
C SER A 77 -4.75 7.94 12.02
N LEU A 78 -4.95 7.88 10.70
CA LEU A 78 -6.27 7.75 10.08
C LEU A 78 -6.64 6.28 9.91
N GLY A 79 -5.68 5.36 9.98
CA GLY A 79 -5.90 3.93 9.84
C GLY A 79 -4.83 3.25 9.01
N THR A 80 -5.05 1.97 8.72
CA THR A 80 -4.08 1.11 8.04
C THR A 80 -4.75 0.33 6.91
N GLN A 81 -3.98 -0.05 5.89
CA GLN A 81 -4.43 -0.99 4.84
C GLN A 81 -3.35 -2.06 4.62
N PRO A 82 -3.66 -3.34 4.87
CA PRO A 82 -2.79 -4.45 4.52
C PRO A 82 -2.85 -4.79 3.01
N PHE A 83 -1.69 -5.12 2.44
CA PHE A 83 -1.49 -5.48 1.05
C PHE A 83 -0.72 -6.80 0.92
N GLN A 84 -0.84 -7.42 -0.24
CA GLN A 84 -0.01 -8.54 -0.66
C GLN A 84 0.49 -8.39 -2.10
N ILE A 85 1.59 -9.06 -2.42
CA ILE A 85 2.14 -9.18 -3.77
C ILE A 85 2.55 -10.63 -4.06
N ASP A 86 2.15 -11.14 -5.23
CA ASP A 86 2.40 -12.52 -5.63
C ASP A 86 3.71 -12.74 -6.39
N GLY A 87 3.97 -14.01 -6.72
CA GLY A 87 5.13 -14.45 -7.49
C GLY A 87 5.25 -13.81 -8.87
N ASP A 88 4.16 -13.29 -9.41
CA ASP A 88 4.09 -12.66 -10.73
C ASP A 88 4.14 -11.13 -10.65
N GLY A 89 3.95 -10.55 -9.45
CA GLY A 89 3.98 -9.11 -9.20
C GLY A 89 2.59 -8.47 -9.12
N ASN A 90 1.52 -9.27 -9.07
CA ASN A 90 0.17 -8.76 -8.87
C ASN A 90 0.00 -8.32 -7.42
N ILE A 91 -0.54 -7.12 -7.23
CA ILE A 91 -0.80 -6.54 -5.92
C ILE A 91 -2.30 -6.61 -5.63
N ASP A 92 -2.67 -7.00 -4.42
CA ASP A 92 -4.05 -6.98 -3.94
C ASP A 92 -4.11 -6.60 -2.46
N PHE A 93 -5.31 -6.37 -1.94
CA PHE A 93 -5.53 -6.24 -0.51
C PHE A 93 -5.30 -7.57 0.21
N ASN A 94 -4.76 -7.49 1.42
CA ASN A 94 -4.62 -8.63 2.32
C ASN A 94 -5.49 -8.43 3.58
N GLY A 95 -6.78 -8.14 3.34
CA GLY A 95 -7.76 -7.81 4.37
C GLY A 95 -8.34 -6.40 4.22
N SER A 96 -9.28 -6.07 5.08
CA SER A 96 -9.94 -4.77 5.10
C SER A 96 -9.03 -3.67 5.68
N ASN A 97 -9.21 -2.44 5.24
CA ASN A 97 -8.63 -1.31 5.95
C ASN A 97 -9.19 -1.21 7.37
N THR A 98 -8.41 -0.57 8.24
CA THR A 98 -8.86 -0.11 9.56
C THR A 98 -8.99 1.42 9.57
N GLY A 99 -9.75 1.96 10.51
CA GLY A 99 -9.77 3.40 10.79
C GLY A 99 -10.85 4.21 10.06
N ALA A 100 -10.52 5.46 9.75
CA ALA A 100 -11.42 6.55 9.38
C ALA A 100 -11.44 6.88 7.88
N PHE A 101 -11.02 5.95 7.02
CA PHE A 101 -11.14 6.07 5.57
C PHE A 101 -11.81 4.83 4.97
N THR A 102 -12.29 4.95 3.73
CA THR A 102 -12.62 3.80 2.88
C THR A 102 -11.65 3.79 1.69
N SER A 103 -11.46 2.64 1.05
CA SER A 103 -10.60 2.58 -0.11
C SER A 103 -10.94 1.44 -1.04
N TYR A 104 -10.48 1.52 -2.28
CA TYR A 104 -10.56 0.43 -3.24
C TYR A 104 -9.33 0.40 -4.14
N LEU A 105 -9.10 -0.77 -4.74
CA LEU A 105 -8.07 -0.99 -5.76
C LEU A 105 -8.71 -1.03 -7.14
N VAL A 106 -8.02 -0.43 -8.12
CA VAL A 106 -8.33 -0.53 -9.54
C VAL A 106 -7.15 -1.17 -10.24
N ASN A 107 -7.38 -2.27 -10.94
CA ASN A 107 -6.36 -2.86 -11.81
C ASN A 107 -6.19 -1.98 -13.06
N SER A 108 -4.97 -1.49 -13.29
CA SER A 108 -4.62 -0.60 -14.40
C SER A 108 -3.74 -1.28 -15.45
N GLY A 109 -3.59 -2.60 -15.38
CA GLY A 109 -2.75 -3.40 -16.28
C GLY A 109 -1.88 -4.38 -15.52
N SER A 110 -1.13 -5.21 -16.25
CA SER A 110 -0.23 -6.22 -15.67
C SER A 110 0.66 -5.60 -14.61
N ASN A 111 0.57 -6.10 -13.37
CA ASN A 111 1.34 -5.66 -12.20
C ASN A 111 1.20 -4.17 -11.86
N ASN A 112 0.16 -3.47 -12.34
CA ASN A 112 -0.08 -2.06 -12.04
C ASN A 112 -1.46 -1.90 -11.42
N VAL A 113 -1.51 -1.38 -10.20
CA VAL A 113 -2.76 -1.11 -9.48
C VAL A 113 -2.81 0.33 -8.98
N ILE A 114 -4.02 0.86 -8.90
CA ILE A 114 -4.31 2.18 -8.34
C ILE A 114 -5.10 1.99 -7.06
N TRP A 115 -4.55 2.41 -5.93
CA TRP A 115 -5.23 2.47 -4.64
C TRP A 115 -5.78 3.87 -4.39
N ILE A 116 -7.09 3.96 -4.19
CA ILE A 116 -7.79 5.24 -4.02
C ILE A 116 -8.32 5.32 -2.60
N ILE A 117 -7.85 6.31 -1.85
CA ILE A 117 -8.22 6.57 -0.45
C ILE A 117 -9.30 7.64 -0.40
N LEU A 118 -10.44 7.33 0.23
CA LEU A 118 -11.65 8.15 0.24
C LEU A 118 -12.15 8.42 1.66
N PRO A 119 -12.93 9.50 1.86
CA PRO A 119 -13.57 9.73 3.16
C PRO A 119 -14.61 8.65 3.44
N VAL A 120 -14.80 8.29 4.70
CA VAL A 120 -15.97 7.51 5.12
C VAL A 120 -17.19 8.41 4.95
N ILE A 121 -18.14 7.99 4.12
CA ILE A 121 -19.42 8.67 3.97
C ILE A 121 -20.39 8.02 4.95
N SER A 122 -20.87 8.80 5.92
CA SER A 122 -21.93 8.41 6.87
C SER A 122 -23.31 8.50 6.24
#